data_AF-U6L5P7-F1
#
_entry.id   AF-U6L5P7-F1
#
_cell.length_a   1.000
_cell.length_b   1.000
_cell.length_c   1.000
_cell.angle_alpha   90.00
_cell.angle_beta   90.00
_cell.angle_gamma   90.00
#
_symmetry.space_group_name_H-M   'P 1'
#
loop_
_entity.id
_entity.type
_entity.pdbx_description
1 polymer ?
#
loop_
_entity_poly.entity_id
_entity_poly.type
_entity_poly.pdbx_seq_one_letter_code
_entity_poly.pdbx_strand_id
1 'polypeptide(L)'
;MPEQQQQQQQQRWLPLEGTPEVLGPYLVALGGPQAPPAESGAPEGAPQGAPRGRPQGGPQGAPLLQVEDLVALEPWALDMLECTDTVALLLLFPLSESAAAEEELLPQQLQQQQQQHEQQMQQELWFVKQSI
;
A
#
# COMPACT_ATOMS: atom_id res chain seq x y z
N MET A 1 35.04 -6.56 19.77
CA MET A 1 33.72 -7.11 20.17
C MET A 1 32.64 -6.06 20.56
N PRO A 2 32.79 -4.72 20.40
CA PRO A 2 31.64 -3.81 20.53
C PRO A 2 30.95 -3.45 19.20
N GLU A 3 31.61 -3.62 18.04
CA GLU A 3 31.06 -3.17 16.75
C GLU A 3 29.84 -3.95 16.25
N GLN A 4 29.71 -5.23 16.59
CA GLN A 4 28.53 -6.02 16.18
C GLN A 4 27.23 -5.58 16.86
N GLN A 5 27.31 -5.05 18.08
CA GLN A 5 26.12 -4.59 18.82
C GLN A 5 25.63 -3.23 18.30
N GLN A 6 26.52 -2.43 17.70
CA GLN A 6 26.17 -1.14 17.10
C GLN A 6 25.55 -1.28 15.69
N GLN A 7 25.86 -2.36 14.96
CA GLN A 7 25.19 -2.67 13.67
C GLN A 7 23.76 -3.19 13.84
N GLN A 8 23.44 -3.95 14.90
CA GLN A 8 22.07 -4.42 15.13
C GLN A 8 21.09 -3.28 15.45
N GLN A 9 21.55 -2.20 16.10
CA GLN A 9 20.72 -1.01 16.30
C GLN A 9 20.42 -0.24 15.00
N GLN A 10 21.16 -0.49 13.91
CA GLN A 10 20.98 0.19 12.63
C GLN A 10 19.88 -0.42 11.73
N GLN A 11 19.29 -1.55 12.10
CA GLN A 11 18.26 -2.20 11.28
C GLN A 11 16.82 -1.82 11.65
N ARG A 12 16.60 -0.86 12.55
CA ARG A 12 15.24 -0.47 12.92
C ARG A 12 14.71 0.61 11.98
N TRP A 13 13.67 0.30 11.22
CA TRP A 13 13.00 1.28 10.37
C TRP A 13 12.15 2.24 11.21
N LEU A 14 11.96 3.45 10.70
CA LEU A 14 11.02 4.39 11.28
C LEU A 14 9.58 3.91 11.02
N PRO A 15 8.66 4.07 11.98
CA PRO A 15 7.27 3.74 11.76
C PRO A 15 6.69 4.61 10.65
N LEU A 16 5.84 4.01 9.83
CA LEU A 16 5.15 4.68 8.73
C LEU A 16 3.83 5.27 9.24
N GLU A 17 3.52 6.49 8.78
CA GLU A 17 2.23 7.12 9.04
C GLU A 17 1.18 6.54 8.07
N GLY A 18 0.00 6.21 8.59
CA GLY A 18 -1.08 5.54 7.86
C GLY A 18 -1.99 6.47 7.07
N THR A 19 -1.47 7.56 6.51
CA THR A 19 -2.27 8.57 5.78
C THR A 19 -2.07 8.47 4.27
N PRO A 20 -3.09 8.84 3.46
CA PRO A 20 -3.01 8.88 2.00
C PRO A 20 -1.82 9.70 1.47
N GLU A 21 -1.52 10.85 2.10
CA GLU A 21 -0.45 11.76 1.69
C GLU A 21 0.93 11.12 1.81
N VAL A 22 1.09 10.19 2.74
CA VAL A 22 2.33 9.42 2.92
C VAL A 22 2.31 8.20 2.01
N LEU A 23 1.26 7.38 2.07
CA LEU A 23 1.21 6.09 1.38
C LEU A 23 1.13 6.21 -0.15
N GLY A 24 0.43 7.20 -0.69
CA GLY A 24 0.29 7.40 -2.13
C GLY A 24 1.65 7.56 -2.86
N PRO A 25 2.51 8.50 -2.44
CA PRO A 25 3.86 8.63 -2.99
C PRO A 25 4.72 7.38 -2.84
N TYR A 26 4.58 6.61 -1.75
CA TYR A 26 5.29 5.34 -1.57
C TYR A 26 4.87 4.30 -2.62
N LEU A 27 3.58 4.16 -2.90
CA LEU A 27 3.10 3.25 -3.96
C LEU A 27 3.71 3.60 -5.31
N VAL A 28 3.76 4.89 -5.66
CA VAL A 28 4.38 5.34 -6.91
C VAL A 28 5.88 5.04 -6.93
N ALA A 29 6.58 5.34 -5.83
CA ALA A 29 8.03 5.11 -5.72
C ALA A 29 8.41 3.62 -5.78
N LEU A 30 7.53 2.73 -5.30
CA LEU A 30 7.69 1.28 -5.37
C LEU A 30 7.34 0.69 -6.74
N GLY A 31 6.99 1.53 -7.73
CA GLY A 31 6.65 1.09 -9.07
C GLY A 31 5.19 0.62 -9.20
N GLY A 32 4.30 1.19 -8.39
CA GLY A 32 2.86 0.95 -8.47
C GLY A 32 2.31 1.19 -9.88
N PRO A 33 1.19 0.53 -10.23
CA PRO A 33 0.64 0.58 -11.57
C PRO A 33 0.19 2.00 -11.94
N GLN A 34 0.53 2.42 -13.16
CA GLN A 34 0.20 3.73 -13.70
C GLN A 34 -0.52 3.55 -15.03
N ALA A 35 -1.44 4.46 -15.32
CA ALA A 35 -2.06 4.54 -16.62
C ALA A 35 -0.97 4.74 -17.69
N PRO A 36 -1.18 4.27 -18.92
CA PRO A 36 -0.30 4.67 -20.00
C PRO A 36 -0.26 6.21 -20.08
N PRO A 37 0.89 6.81 -20.44
CA PRO A 37 0.95 8.25 -20.70
C PRO A 37 -0.14 8.58 -21.71
N ALA A 38 -0.98 9.56 -21.39
CA ALA A 38 -1.93 10.08 -22.36
C ALA A 38 -1.12 10.57 -23.57
N GLU A 39 -1.16 9.82 -24.66
CA GLU A 39 -0.60 10.27 -25.92
C GLU A 39 -1.22 11.64 -26.19
N SER A 40 -0.39 12.64 -26.37
CA SER A 40 -0.84 13.99 -26.73
C SER A 40 -1.52 13.92 -28.10
N GLY A 41 -2.80 13.56 -28.11
CA GLY A 41 -3.70 13.73 -29.23
C GLY A 41 -4.02 15.21 -29.36
N ALA A 42 -3.09 15.99 -29.89
CA ALA A 42 -3.42 17.29 -30.44
C ALA A 42 -4.25 17.07 -31.72
N PRO A 43 -5.47 17.62 -31.85
CA PRO A 43 -6.02 17.84 -33.18
C PRO A 43 -5.17 18.94 -33.84
N GLU A 44 -4.73 18.69 -35.08
CA GLU A 44 -4.07 19.65 -35.97
C GLU A 44 -4.72 21.04 -35.89
N GLY A 45 -4.01 22.06 -35.41
CA GLY A 45 -4.58 23.41 -35.42
C GLY A 45 -3.90 24.51 -34.59
N ALA A 46 -2.60 24.46 -34.27
CA ALA A 46 -1.92 25.57 -33.59
C ALA A 46 -0.78 26.15 -34.45
N PRO A 47 -0.70 27.49 -34.65
CA PRO A 47 0.33 28.11 -35.47
C PRO A 47 1.69 28.05 -34.76
N GLN A 48 2.74 27.92 -35.56
CA GLN A 48 4.13 27.86 -35.13
C GLN A 48 4.54 29.09 -34.30
N GLY A 49 5.06 28.87 -33.09
CA GLY A 49 5.91 29.84 -32.40
C GLY A 49 5.95 29.74 -30.87
N ALA A 50 6.92 29.02 -30.30
CA ALA A 50 7.57 29.32 -29.02
C ALA A 50 8.72 28.31 -28.68
N PRO A 51 9.77 28.71 -27.95
CA PRO A 51 11.09 28.08 -27.97
C PRO A 51 11.27 26.88 -27.02
N ARG A 52 12.21 26.00 -27.41
CA ARG A 52 12.69 24.84 -26.65
C ARG A 52 13.24 25.25 -25.28
N GLY A 53 12.69 24.66 -24.22
CA GLY A 53 13.25 24.72 -22.87
C GLY A 53 12.32 24.22 -21.78
N ARG A 54 12.05 22.92 -21.72
CA ARG A 54 11.57 22.26 -20.48
C ARG A 54 12.27 20.92 -20.30
N PRO A 55 12.59 20.51 -19.05
CA PRO A 55 13.26 19.26 -18.78
C PRO A 55 12.40 18.10 -19.28
N GLN A 56 13.01 17.16 -20.01
CA GLN A 56 12.39 15.89 -20.37
C GLN A 56 12.14 15.05 -19.11
N GLY A 57 10.96 15.22 -18.53
CA GLY A 57 10.27 14.15 -17.81
C GLY A 57 8.95 13.96 -18.57
N GLY A 58 8.81 12.87 -19.31
CA GLY A 58 7.55 12.55 -19.98
C GLY A 58 6.41 12.43 -18.95
N PRO A 59 5.14 12.57 -19.36
CA PRO A 59 4.03 12.46 -18.43
C PRO A 59 4.00 11.02 -17.91
N GLN A 60 4.43 10.80 -16.66
CA GLN A 60 3.99 9.59 -15.96
C GLN A 60 2.46 9.62 -15.97
N GLY A 61 1.84 8.55 -16.47
CA GLY A 61 0.39 8.47 -16.45
C GLY A 61 -0.11 8.47 -15.01
N ALA A 62 -1.37 8.88 -14.83
CA ALA A 62 -1.95 8.94 -13.49
C ALA A 62 -1.86 7.56 -12.80
N PRO A 63 -1.60 7.51 -11.47
CA PRO A 63 -1.58 6.25 -10.75
C PRO A 63 -2.94 5.56 -10.86
N LEU A 64 -2.93 4.24 -11.07
CA LEU A 64 -4.16 3.43 -11.14
C LEU A 64 -4.67 3.03 -9.75
N LEU A 65 -3.79 3.03 -8.75
CA LEU A 65 -4.15 2.79 -7.35
C LEU A 65 -4.04 4.10 -6.57
N GLN A 66 -5.06 4.38 -5.78
CA GLN A 66 -5.10 5.48 -4.84
C GLN A 66 -5.36 4.95 -3.43
N VAL A 67 -4.83 5.68 -2.44
CA VAL A 67 -5.10 5.42 -1.03
C VAL A 67 -6.07 6.50 -0.58
N GLU A 68 -7.12 6.09 0.11
CA GLU A 68 -8.15 6.98 0.64
C GLU A 68 -8.37 6.68 2.12
N ASP A 69 -8.77 7.71 2.86
CA ASP A 69 -9.11 7.56 4.26
C ASP A 69 -10.48 6.93 4.41
N LEU A 70 -10.52 5.83 5.17
CA LEU A 70 -11.78 5.20 5.57
C LEU A 70 -12.18 5.71 6.96
N VAL A 71 -13.23 6.52 7.00
CA VAL A 71 -13.69 7.19 8.23
C VAL A 71 -14.38 6.26 9.22
N ALA A 72 -14.94 5.14 8.73
CA ALA A 72 -15.71 4.19 9.51
C ALA A 72 -15.78 2.83 8.79
N LEU A 73 -16.09 1.74 9.51
CA LEU A 73 -16.18 0.38 8.94
C LEU A 73 -17.61 -0.03 8.55
N GLU A 74 -18.53 0.93 8.58
CA GLU A 74 -19.91 0.77 8.20
C GLU A 74 -20.11 0.94 6.68
N PRO A 75 -21.13 0.31 6.08
CA PRO A 75 -21.35 0.37 4.64
C PRO A 75 -21.43 1.78 4.05
N TRP A 76 -22.02 2.72 4.79
CA TRP A 76 -22.16 4.12 4.34
C TRP A 76 -20.81 4.83 4.15
N ALA A 77 -19.75 4.40 4.85
CA ALA A 77 -18.44 5.02 4.72
C ALA A 77 -17.74 4.58 3.42
N LEU A 78 -18.06 3.40 2.89
CA LEU A 78 -17.59 2.95 1.59
C LEU A 78 -18.22 3.76 0.46
N ASP A 79 -19.47 4.17 0.62
CA ASP A 79 -20.17 5.04 -0.36
C ASP A 79 -19.53 6.44 -0.48
N MET A 80 -18.66 6.82 0.47
CA MET A 80 -17.92 8.09 0.45
C MET A 80 -16.58 8.02 -0.28
N LEU A 81 -16.11 6.83 -0.64
CA LEU A 81 -14.84 6.66 -1.36
C LEU A 81 -14.99 7.13 -2.81
N GLU A 82 -13.97 7.81 -3.32
CA GLU A 82 -13.93 8.26 -4.72
C GLU A 82 -13.53 7.13 -5.68
N CYS A 83 -12.85 6.09 -5.19
CA CYS A 83 -12.43 4.96 -6.01
C CYS A 83 -13.62 4.14 -6.54
N THR A 84 -13.45 3.58 -7.74
CA THR A 84 -14.48 2.71 -8.34
C THR A 84 -14.51 1.33 -7.69
N ASP A 85 -13.35 0.82 -7.31
CA ASP A 85 -13.16 -0.52 -6.79
C ASP A 85 -12.14 -0.51 -5.65
N THR A 86 -12.49 -1.16 -4.53
CA THR A 86 -11.59 -1.36 -3.39
C THR A 86 -10.94 -2.74 -3.49
N VAL A 87 -9.60 -2.77 -3.53
CA VAL A 87 -8.82 -4.02 -3.65
C VAL A 87 -8.13 -4.44 -2.36
N ALA A 88 -7.95 -3.52 -1.41
CA ALA A 88 -7.30 -3.78 -0.13
C ALA A 88 -7.75 -2.77 0.93
N LEU A 89 -7.71 -3.19 2.19
CA LEU A 89 -7.90 -2.33 3.36
C LEU A 89 -6.67 -2.46 4.26
N LEU A 90 -6.06 -1.33 4.63
CA LEU A 90 -4.94 -1.27 5.57
C LEU A 90 -5.45 -0.69 6.89
N LEU A 91 -5.38 -1.48 7.96
CA LEU A 91 -5.84 -1.07 9.29
C LEU A 91 -4.64 -0.80 10.20
N LEU A 92 -4.54 0.43 10.69
CA LEU A 92 -3.60 0.78 11.75
C LEU A 92 -4.32 0.73 13.10
N PHE A 93 -3.95 -0.23 13.94
CA PHE A 93 -4.54 -0.40 15.27
C PHE A 93 -3.45 -0.68 16.31
N PRO A 94 -3.65 -0.26 17.58
CA PRO A 94 -2.71 -0.55 18.63
C PRO A 94 -2.70 -2.05 18.93
N LEU A 95 -1.52 -2.66 18.91
CA LEU A 95 -1.32 -4.02 19.41
C LEU A 95 -1.18 -3.94 20.94
N SER A 96 -2.22 -4.37 21.65
CA SER A 96 -2.17 -4.54 23.10
C SER A 96 -1.72 -5.94 23.48
N GLU A 97 -1.06 -6.09 24.63
CA GLU A 97 -0.66 -7.42 25.15
C GLU A 97 -1.87 -8.36 25.34
N SER A 98 -3.06 -7.80 25.58
CA SER A 98 -4.30 -8.56 25.64
C SER A 98 -4.70 -9.17 24.29
N ALA A 99 -4.50 -8.46 23.17
CA ALA A 99 -4.80 -8.99 21.84
C ALA A 99 -3.85 -10.15 21.46
N ALA A 100 -2.57 -10.04 21.82
CA ALA A 100 -1.61 -11.12 21.63
C ALA A 100 -1.93 -12.35 22.49
N ALA A 101 -2.39 -12.13 23.73
CA ALA A 101 -2.82 -13.21 24.62
C ALA A 101 -4.13 -13.89 24.16
N GLU A 102 -5.05 -13.14 23.55
CA GLU A 102 -6.28 -13.68 22.96
C GLU A 102 -5.98 -14.57 21.74
N GLU A 103 -4.96 -14.23 20.95
CA GLU A 103 -4.50 -15.06 19.83
C GLU A 103 -3.94 -16.41 20.32
N GLU A 104 -3.20 -16.43 21.45
CA GLU A 104 -2.74 -17.67 22.09
C GLU A 104 -3.86 -18.49 22.73
N LEU A 105 -4.96 -17.84 23.15
CA LEU A 105 -6.13 -18.49 23.78
C LEU A 105 -7.20 -18.94 22.77
N LEU A 106 -6.96 -18.75 21.47
CA LEU A 106 -7.86 -19.23 20.43
C LEU A 106 -8.12 -20.75 20.60
N PRO A 107 -9.39 -21.19 20.60
CA PRO A 107 -9.71 -22.61 20.72
C PRO A 107 -8.98 -23.44 19.65
N GLN A 108 -8.49 -24.64 20.02
CA GLN A 108 -7.83 -25.57 19.08
C GLN A 108 -8.61 -25.78 17.77
N GLN A 109 -9.95 -25.72 17.83
CA GLN A 109 -10.83 -25.88 16.67
C GLN A 109 -10.68 -24.74 15.65
N LEU A 110 -10.50 -23.49 16.12
CA LEU A 110 -10.22 -22.33 15.29
C LEU A 110 -8.82 -22.41 14.68
N GLN A 111 -7.84 -22.89 15.45
CA GLN A 111 -6.49 -23.10 14.95
C GLN A 111 -6.42 -24.17 13.86
N GLN A 112 -7.18 -25.26 13.99
CA GLN A 112 -7.29 -26.31 12.97
C GLN A 112 -8.00 -25.80 11.70
N GLN A 113 -9.05 -25.00 11.86
CA GLN A 113 -9.75 -24.36 10.74
C GLN A 113 -8.85 -23.37 9.99
N GLN A 114 -8.02 -22.60 10.71
CA GLN A 114 -7.03 -21.70 10.12
C GLN A 114 -6.00 -22.49 9.30
N GLN A 115 -5.43 -23.57 9.85
CA GLN A 115 -4.46 -24.41 9.12
C GLN A 115 -5.04 -25.04 7.85
N GLN A 116 -6.30 -25.47 7.87
CA GLN A 116 -6.98 -25.97 6.67
C GLN A 116 -7.19 -24.87 5.62
N HIS A 117 -7.61 -23.66 6.05
CA HIS A 117 -7.73 -22.51 5.16
C HIS A 117 -6.37 -22.10 4.57
N GLU A 118 -5.32 -22.06 5.39
CA GLU A 118 -3.97 -21.73 4.95
C GLU A 118 -3.48 -22.70 3.86
N GLN A 119 -3.71 -24.01 4.03
CA GLN A 119 -3.33 -25.00 3.00
C GLN A 119 -4.07 -24.79 1.67
N GLN A 120 -5.32 -24.33 1.71
CA GLN A 120 -6.08 -24.00 0.50
C GLN A 120 -5.57 -22.70 -0.14
N MET A 121 -5.23 -21.69 0.66
CA MET A 121 -4.80 -20.37 0.21
C MET A 121 -3.33 -20.31 -0.24
N GLN A 122 -2.49 -21.26 0.16
CA GLN A 122 -1.04 -21.26 -0.11
C GLN A 122 -0.66 -21.19 -1.60
N GLN A 123 -1.57 -21.51 -2.52
CA GLN A 123 -1.29 -21.46 -3.96
C GLN A 123 -1.53 -20.07 -4.57
N GLU A 124 -2.33 -19.22 -3.93
CA GLU A 124 -2.74 -17.91 -4.46
C GLU A 124 -2.30 -16.74 -3.57
N LEU A 125 -1.95 -17.01 -2.32
CA LEU A 125 -1.56 -16.00 -1.33
C LEU A 125 -0.04 -15.76 -1.34
N TRP A 126 0.35 -14.51 -1.58
CA TRP A 126 1.71 -14.06 -1.30
C TRP A 126 1.79 -13.49 0.13
N PHE A 127 2.52 -14.18 1.00
CA PHE A 127 2.72 -13.80 2.40
C PHE A 127 4.22 -13.75 2.74
N VAL A 128 4.64 -12.68 3.41
CA VAL A 128 6.03 -12.50 3.86
C VAL A 128 6.04 -12.16 5.34
N LYS A 129 6.91 -12.84 6.11
CA LYS A 129 7.11 -12.55 7.54
C LYS A 129 7.91 -11.26 7.72
N GLN A 130 7.40 -10.35 8.54
CA GLN A 130 8.19 -9.22 9.03
C GLN A 130 9.27 -9.73 9.99
N SER A 131 10.54 -9.41 9.70
CA SER A 131 11.71 -9.86 10.47
C SER A 131 12.67 -8.73 10.84
N ILE A 132 12.32 -7.49 10.50
CA ILE A 132 13.08 -6.26 10.70
C ILE A 132 12.42 -5.46 11.82
#